data_AF-A0A1E5VL58-F1
#
_entry.id   AF-A0A1E5VL58-F1
#
_cell.length_a   1.000
_cell.length_b   1.000
_cell.length_c   1.000
_cell.angle_alpha   90.00
_cell.angle_beta   90.00
_cell.angle_gamma   90.00
#
_symmetry.space_group_name_H-M   'P 1'
#
loop_
_entity.id
_entity.type
_entity.pdbx_description
1 polymer ?
#
loop_
_entity_poly.entity_id
_entity_poly.type
_entity_poly.pdbx_seq_one_letter_code
_entity_poly.pdbx_strand_id
1 'polypeptide(L)'
;MFCSSGAFRALEKIVLNDMPMLLAWDAAEPATGGNSTPILFPQLRKVEIVDCPKLSSLSGLLCCRTSLSVLCVKRCPQVTATFSRSRFPSLVKPDIQECPKLQFQG
;
A
#
# COMPACT_ATOMS: atom_id res chain seq x y z
N MET A 1 11.81 -15.69 0.98
CA MET A 1 12.86 -15.43 -0.02
C MET A 1 12.38 -14.29 -0.92
N PHE A 2 12.61 -13.03 -0.57
CA PHE A 2 12.48 -11.89 -1.50
C PHE A 2 13.59 -10.89 -1.20
N CYS A 3 14.49 -10.73 -2.16
CA CYS A 3 15.79 -10.11 -2.02
C CYS A 3 15.73 -8.58 -1.90
N SER A 4 16.73 -8.09 -1.18
CA SER A 4 17.30 -6.74 -1.21
C SER A 4 17.53 -6.23 -2.64
N SER A 5 17.17 -4.97 -2.90
CA SER A 5 17.17 -4.23 -4.18
C SER A 5 15.86 -4.32 -4.98
N GLY A 6 14.93 -3.40 -4.70
CA GLY A 6 13.80 -3.02 -5.58
C GLY A 6 13.14 -4.18 -6.31
N ALA A 7 12.35 -4.99 -5.59
CA ALA A 7 11.91 -6.30 -6.07
C ALA A 7 11.02 -6.27 -7.32
N PHE A 8 10.41 -5.14 -7.71
CA PHE A 8 9.55 -5.08 -8.90
C PHE A 8 9.61 -3.72 -9.59
N ARG A 9 10.68 -3.49 -10.36
CA ARG A 9 10.98 -2.19 -10.99
C ARG A 9 10.06 -1.78 -12.13
N ALA A 10 9.34 -2.73 -12.73
CA ALA A 10 8.40 -2.48 -13.83
C ALA A 10 6.92 -2.53 -13.40
N LEU A 11 6.65 -2.78 -12.12
CA LEU A 11 5.30 -2.96 -11.64
C LEU A 11 4.62 -1.61 -11.46
N GLU A 12 3.67 -1.29 -12.33
CA GLU A 12 2.95 -0.02 -12.33
C GLU A 12 1.58 -0.10 -11.65
N LYS A 13 0.96 -1.29 -11.63
CA LYS A 13 -0.38 -1.52 -11.11
C LYS A 13 -0.41 -2.76 -10.21
N ILE A 14 -0.98 -2.62 -9.02
CA ILE A 14 -1.35 -3.73 -8.13
C ILE A 14 -2.87 -3.73 -7.97
N VAL A 15 -3.48 -4.91 -8.10
CA VAL A 15 -4.90 -5.14 -7.87
C VAL A 15 -5.05 -6.31 -6.92
N LEU A 16 -5.66 -6.06 -5.77
CA LEU A 16 -6.04 -7.06 -4.78
C LEU A 16 -7.56 -7.07 -4.73
N ASN A 17 -8.19 -8.10 -5.29
CA ASN A 17 -9.64 -8.19 -5.41
C ASN A 17 -10.12 -9.54 -4.87
N ASP A 18 -11.20 -9.52 -4.09
CA ASP A 18 -11.85 -10.70 -3.52
C ASP A 18 -10.84 -11.66 -2.86
N MET A 19 -10.06 -11.11 -1.94
CA MET A 19 -9.07 -11.89 -1.19
C MET A 19 -9.51 -12.00 0.28
N PRO A 20 -10.46 -12.90 0.59
CA PRO A 20 -11.08 -13.00 1.92
C PRO A 20 -10.13 -13.51 3.01
N MET A 21 -9.00 -14.10 2.61
CA MET A 21 -7.97 -14.63 3.52
C MET A 21 -6.73 -13.76 3.61
N LEU A 22 -6.66 -12.65 2.86
CA LEU A 22 -5.52 -11.74 2.93
C LEU A 22 -5.56 -10.97 4.25
N LEU A 23 -4.57 -11.23 5.11
CA LEU A 23 -4.48 -10.62 6.43
C LEU A 23 -3.74 -9.28 6.38
N ALA A 24 -2.65 -9.21 5.63
CA ALA A 24 -1.81 -8.03 5.56
C ALA A 24 -1.13 -7.91 4.21
N TRP A 25 -0.93 -6.67 3.77
CA TRP A 25 0.02 -6.33 2.73
C TRP A 25 1.20 -5.61 3.39
N ASP A 26 2.13 -6.38 3.94
CA ASP A 26 3.31 -5.86 4.61
C ASP A 26 4.53 -5.90 3.69
N ALA A 27 5.40 -4.91 3.82
CA ALA A 27 6.75 -5.01 3.33
C ALA A 27 7.57 -5.76 4.38
N ALA A 28 8.35 -6.76 3.96
CA ALA A 28 9.23 -7.48 4.87
C ALA A 28 10.19 -6.50 5.58
N GLU A 29 10.35 -6.68 6.89
CA GLU A 29 11.28 -5.92 7.73
C GLU A 29 12.70 -5.90 7.13
N PRO A 30 13.40 -4.77 7.15
CA PRO A 30 14.83 -4.76 6.82
C PRO A 30 15.56 -5.58 7.88
N ALA A 31 16.15 -6.71 7.48
CA ALA A 31 16.97 -7.58 8.33
C ALA A 31 18.30 -6.94 8.78
N THR A 32 18.42 -5.61 8.79
CA THR A 32 19.64 -4.91 9.16
C THR A 32 19.26 -3.50 9.59
N GLY A 33 19.76 -3.04 10.73
CA GLY A 33 19.44 -1.77 11.41
C GLY A 33 19.76 -0.48 10.64
N GLY A 34 19.30 -0.38 9.39
CA GLY A 34 19.26 0.83 8.59
C GLY A 34 17.91 1.50 8.76
N ASN A 35 17.94 2.76 9.14
CA ASN A 35 16.84 3.73 9.29
C ASN A 35 16.06 4.06 7.99
N SER A 36 16.10 3.20 6.97
CA SER A 36 15.49 3.46 5.65
C SER A 36 14.63 2.27 5.21
N THR A 37 13.31 2.47 5.07
CA THR A 37 12.43 1.46 4.48
C THR A 37 12.77 1.29 2.98
N PRO A 38 13.03 0.06 2.50
CA PRO A 38 13.42 -0.16 1.11
C PRO A 38 12.26 0.18 0.15
N ILE A 39 12.55 0.90 -0.93
CA ILE A 39 11.58 1.14 -2.01
C ILE A 39 11.54 -0.13 -2.88
N LEU A 40 10.43 -0.86 -2.83
CA LEU A 40 10.24 -2.13 -3.55
C LEU A 40 9.54 -1.94 -4.90
N PHE A 41 8.72 -0.88 -5.01
CA PHE A 41 7.90 -0.62 -6.18
C PHE A 41 8.11 0.83 -6.68
N PRO A 42 9.27 1.13 -7.28
CA PRO A 42 9.63 2.50 -7.65
C PRO A 42 8.72 3.09 -8.74
N GLN A 43 8.08 2.25 -9.56
CA GLN A 43 7.20 2.66 -10.67
C GLN A 43 5.71 2.43 -10.38
N LEU A 44 5.32 2.10 -9.14
CA LEU A 44 3.94 1.79 -8.84
C LEU A 44 3.06 3.04 -8.83
N ARG A 45 2.20 3.16 -9.83
CA ARG A 45 1.32 4.31 -10.04
C ARG A 45 -0.08 4.09 -9.52
N LYS A 46 -0.54 2.85 -9.49
CA LYS A 46 -1.93 2.52 -9.18
C LYS A 46 -2.07 1.31 -8.27
N VAL A 47 -2.85 1.50 -7.21
CA VAL A 47 -3.22 0.45 -6.26
C VAL A 47 -4.73 0.38 -6.15
N GLU A 48 -5.28 -0.81 -6.35
CA GLU A 48 -6.70 -1.13 -6.14
C GLU A 48 -6.81 -2.28 -5.15
N ILE A 49 -7.55 -2.07 -4.05
CA ILE A 49 -7.83 -3.08 -3.03
C ILE A 49 -9.34 -3.11 -2.83
N VAL A 50 -9.96 -4.23 -3.13
CA VAL A 50 -11.41 -4.38 -3.16
C VAL A 50 -11.78 -5.72 -2.52
N ASP A 51 -12.81 -5.75 -1.68
CA ASP A 51 -13.33 -6.99 -1.08
C ASP A 51 -12.26 -7.80 -0.32
N CYS A 52 -11.48 -7.11 0.52
CA CYS A 52 -10.49 -7.74 1.39
C CYS A 52 -10.91 -7.59 2.87
N PRO A 53 -11.87 -8.39 3.36
CA PRO A 53 -12.51 -8.20 4.67
C PRO A 53 -11.59 -8.45 5.87
N LYS A 54 -10.57 -9.30 5.73
CA LYS A 54 -9.60 -9.62 6.80
C LYS A 54 -8.33 -8.79 6.74
N LEU A 55 -8.19 -7.94 5.73
CA LEU A 55 -7.01 -7.12 5.55
C LEU A 55 -6.96 -6.06 6.64
N SER A 56 -5.90 -6.07 7.45
CA SER A 56 -5.73 -5.15 8.58
C SER A 56 -4.59 -4.15 8.37
N SER A 57 -3.53 -4.54 7.66
CA SER A 57 -2.34 -3.72 7.42
C SER A 57 -2.10 -3.45 5.93
N LEU A 58 -1.72 -2.20 5.63
CA LEU A 58 -1.31 -1.70 4.31
C LEU A 58 0.11 -1.11 4.32
N SER A 59 0.99 -1.62 5.20
CA SER A 59 2.35 -1.10 5.37
C SER A 59 3.22 -1.27 4.11
N GLY A 60 2.87 -2.18 3.20
CA GLY A 60 3.49 -2.34 1.88
C GLY A 60 3.41 -1.09 1.00
N LEU A 61 2.43 -0.22 1.21
CA LEU A 61 2.35 1.07 0.51
C LEU A 61 3.53 2.00 0.83
N LEU A 62 4.19 1.82 1.98
CA LEU A 62 5.40 2.58 2.35
C LEU A 62 6.55 2.34 1.39
N CYS A 63 6.54 1.22 0.67
CA CYS A 63 7.56 0.86 -0.32
C CYS A 63 7.31 1.45 -1.72
N CYS A 64 6.25 2.27 -1.88
CA CYS A 64 5.78 2.82 -3.17
C CYS A 64 6.00 4.34 -3.29
N ARG A 65 6.92 4.88 -2.48
CA ARG A 65 6.94 6.25 -1.92
C ARG A 65 6.90 7.45 -2.90
N THR A 66 7.09 7.28 -4.21
CA THR A 66 7.26 8.44 -5.13
C THR A 66 6.41 8.44 -6.39
N SER A 67 5.84 7.32 -6.82
CA SER A 67 5.10 7.24 -8.10
C SER A 67 3.60 7.01 -7.95
N LEU A 68 3.12 6.70 -6.74
CA LEU A 68 1.72 6.37 -6.51
C LEU A 68 0.83 7.59 -6.78
N SER A 69 -0.04 7.45 -7.78
CA SER A 69 -0.96 8.48 -8.27
C SER A 69 -2.42 8.15 -8.00
N VAL A 70 -2.75 6.86 -7.89
CA VAL A 70 -4.12 6.37 -7.68
C VAL A 70 -4.12 5.33 -6.57
N LEU A 71 -4.93 5.58 -5.54
CA LEU A 71 -5.20 4.64 -4.46
C LEU A 71 -6.71 4.47 -4.33
N CYS A 72 -7.17 3.24 -4.49
CA CYS A 72 -8.56 2.84 -4.38
C CYS A 72 -8.66 1.71 -3.35
N VAL A 73 -9.41 1.92 -2.27
CA VAL A 73 -9.64 0.91 -1.22
C VAL A 73 -11.13 0.83 -0.94
N LYS A 74 -11.74 -0.32 -1.20
CA LYS A 74 -13.19 -0.53 -1.10
C LYS A 74 -13.53 -1.78 -0.30
N ARG A 75 -14.56 -1.71 0.55
CA ARG A 75 -15.08 -2.85 1.32
C ARG A 75 -13.98 -3.60 2.09
N CYS A 76 -13.13 -2.84 2.75
CA CYS A 76 -12.05 -3.35 3.61
C CYS A 76 -12.27 -2.86 5.05
N PRO A 77 -13.21 -3.46 5.81
CA PRO A 77 -13.63 -2.97 7.12
C PRO A 77 -12.56 -3.05 8.22
N GLN A 78 -11.59 -3.95 8.08
CA GLN A 78 -10.54 -4.17 9.09
C GLN A 78 -9.27 -3.36 8.83
N VAL A 79 -9.13 -2.73 7.65
CA VAL A 79 -7.92 -1.98 7.30
C VAL A 79 -7.75 -0.79 8.23
N THR A 80 -6.65 -0.77 8.97
CA THR A 80 -6.26 0.35 9.84
C THR A 80 -5.00 0.98 9.29
N ALA A 81 -5.11 2.20 8.75
CA ALA A 81 -3.94 2.98 8.37
C ALA A 81 -4.29 4.47 8.29
N THR A 82 -3.27 5.29 8.53
CA THR A 82 -3.32 6.73 8.33
C THR A 82 -2.26 7.12 7.32
N PHE A 83 -2.71 7.73 6.22
CA PHE A 83 -1.83 8.23 5.18
C PHE A 83 -1.86 9.75 5.15
N SER A 84 -0.69 10.35 4.96
CA SER A 84 -0.56 11.80 4.82
C SER A 84 -0.14 12.13 3.38
N ARG A 85 -0.63 13.25 2.85
CA ARG A 85 -0.24 13.71 1.51
C ARG A 85 1.27 13.95 1.36
N SER A 86 1.95 14.34 2.44
CA SER A 86 3.41 14.47 2.49
C SER A 86 4.16 13.18 2.14
N ARG A 87 3.54 12.01 2.35
CA ARG A 87 4.11 10.69 2.02
C ARG A 87 3.83 10.25 0.60
N PHE A 88 2.80 10.80 -0.03
CA PHE A 88 2.40 10.47 -1.40
C PHE A 88 2.15 11.77 -2.18
N PRO A 89 3.21 12.49 -2.59
CA PRO A 89 3.07 13.81 -3.20
C PRO A 89 2.27 13.77 -4.51
N SER A 90 2.40 12.68 -5.27
CA SER A 90 1.74 12.47 -6.57
C SER A 90 0.35 11.86 -6.48
N LEU A 91 -0.07 11.39 -5.29
CA LEU A 91 -1.34 10.70 -5.12
C LEU A 91 -2.49 11.67 -5.31
N VAL A 92 -3.40 11.42 -6.24
CA VAL A 92 -4.67 12.16 -6.30
C VAL A 92 -5.53 11.69 -5.13
N LYS A 93 -6.49 12.52 -4.68
CA LYS A 93 -7.43 12.18 -3.58
C LYS A 93 -7.83 10.69 -3.66
N PRO A 94 -7.55 9.87 -2.64
CA PRO A 94 -7.81 8.46 -2.70
C PRO A 94 -9.33 8.18 -2.68
N ASP A 95 -9.74 7.14 -3.38
CA ASP A 95 -11.11 6.63 -3.34
C ASP A 95 -11.20 5.56 -2.25
N ILE A 96 -11.75 5.95 -1.09
CA ILE A 96 -11.90 5.08 0.07
C ILE A 96 -13.40 4.90 0.34
N GLN A 97 -13.90 3.67 0.21
CA GLN A 97 -15.33 3.35 0.36
C GLN A 97 -15.49 2.18 1.33
N GLU A 98 -16.42 2.29 2.28
CA GLU A 98 -16.71 1.19 3.22
C GLU A 98 -15.45 0.69 3.98
N CYS A 99 -14.56 1.62 4.32
CA CYS A 99 -13.33 1.38 5.09
C CYS A 99 -13.28 2.36 6.29
N PRO A 100 -14.04 2.09 7.37
CA PRO A 100 -14.27 3.04 8.46
C PRO A 100 -13.01 3.38 9.27
N LYS A 101 -11.99 2.51 9.23
CA LYS A 101 -10.74 2.64 9.98
C LYS A 101 -9.58 3.20 9.14
N LEU A 102 -9.82 3.51 7.86
CA LEU A 102 -8.81 4.04 6.96
C LEU A 102 -8.95 5.54 6.80
N GLN A 103 -7.88 6.29 7.09
CA GLN A 103 -7.90 7.74 7.05
C GLN A 103 -6.83 8.29 6.10
N PHE A 104 -7.23 9.29 5.31
CA PHE A 104 -6.33 10.06 4.46
C PHE A 104 -6.33 11.51 4.89
N GLN A 105 -5.19 11.98 5.38
CA GLN A 105 -4.97 13.38 5.77
C GLN A 105 -4.30 14.12 4.60
N GLY A 106 -5.08 15.01 3.99
CA GLY A 106 -4.69 15.82 2.83
C GLY A 106 -3.73 16.96 3.18
#